data_AF-A0A6I5CE59-F1
#
_entry.id   AF-A0A6I5CE59-F1
#
_cell.length_a   1.000
_cell.length_b   1.000
_cell.length_c   1.000
_cell.angle_alpha   90.00
_cell.angle_beta   90.00
_cell.angle_gamma   90.00
#
_symmetry.space_group_name_H-M   'P 1'
#
loop_
_entity.id
_entity.type
_entity.pdbx_description
1 polymer ?
#
loop_
_entity_poly.entity_id
_entity_poly.type
_entity_poly.pdbx_seq_one_letter_code
_entity_poly.pdbx_strand_id
1 'polypeptide(L)' 'FRDAVLTAVNMGRDADTTAAVAGALAGATQGVAAVPEDWAAAIGPARGTCLPSVAGRHVLEVADLLVARAVIDPGDG' A
#
# COMPACT_ATOMS: atom_id res chain seq x y z
N PHE A 1 2.62 -10.83 -5.88
CA PHE A 1 2.99 -9.80 -4.90
C PHE A 1 4.33 -10.14 -4.27
N ARG A 2 4.41 -11.21 -3.47
CA ARG A 2 5.62 -11.61 -2.73
C ARG A 2 6.88 -11.63 -3.61
N ASP A 3 6.85 -12.38 -4.72
CA ASP A 3 8.02 -12.51 -5.59
C ASP A 3 8.45 -11.17 -6.20
N ALA A 4 7.49 -10.39 -6.70
CA ALA A 4 7.76 -9.07 -7.27
C ALA A 4 8.41 -8.12 -6.26
N VAL A 5 7.90 -8.10 -5.02
CA VAL A 5 8.47 -7.28 -3.93
C VAL A 5 9.85 -7.78 -3.54
N LEU A 6 10.05 -9.10 -3.37
CA LEU A 6 11.35 -9.67 -3.03
C LEU A 6 12.39 -9.44 -4.13
N THR A 7 12.01 -9.55 -5.40
CA THR A 7 12.91 -9.22 -6.50
C THR A 7 13.32 -7.76 -6.44
N ALA A 8 12.36 -6.84 -6.25
CA ALA A 8 12.63 -5.41 -6.20
C ALA A 8 13.53 -5.00 -5.03
N VAL A 9 13.28 -5.51 -3.80
CA VAL A 9 14.12 -5.18 -2.63
C VAL A 9 15.56 -5.67 -2.79
N ASN A 10 15.76 -6.76 -3.51
CA ASN A 10 17.09 -7.36 -3.70
C ASN A 10 17.92 -6.69 -4.82
N MET A 11 17.38 -5.71 -5.55
CA MET A 11 18.09 -5.02 -6.64
C MET A 11 19.06 -3.90 -6.18
N GLY A 12 18.98 -3.47 -4.92
CA GLY A 12 19.87 -2.45 -4.34
C GLY A 12 19.59 -1.01 -4.78
N ARG A 13 20.37 -0.06 -4.21
CA ARG A 13 20.33 1.41 -4.40
C ARG A 13 19.02 2.10 -4.02
N ASP A 14 17.95 1.88 -4.79
CA ASP A 14 16.61 2.46 -4.62
C ASP A 14 15.57 1.35 -4.40
N ALA A 15 15.97 0.35 -3.63
CA ALA A 15 15.21 -0.87 -3.35
C ALA A 15 13.83 -0.55 -2.75
N ASP A 16 13.75 0.41 -1.82
CA ASP A 16 12.52 0.77 -1.14
C ASP A 16 11.48 1.34 -2.11
N THR A 17 11.88 2.31 -2.94
CA THR A 17 11.01 2.93 -3.95
C THR A 17 10.57 1.91 -4.99
N THR A 18 11.50 1.08 -5.47
CA THR A 18 11.20 0.04 -6.46
C THR A 18 10.24 -1.01 -5.90
N ALA A 19 10.45 -1.43 -4.66
CA ALA A 19 9.58 -2.39 -3.99
C ALA A 19 8.19 -1.82 -3.69
N ALA A 20 8.10 -0.54 -3.33
CA ALA A 20 6.82 0.13 -3.15
C ALA A 20 6.00 0.16 -4.45
N VAL A 21 6.63 0.52 -5.57
CA VAL A 21 5.96 0.54 -6.89
C VAL A 21 5.59 -0.87 -7.35
N ALA A 22 6.51 -1.83 -7.26
CA ALA A 22 6.26 -3.23 -7.62
C ALA A 22 5.13 -3.83 -6.76
N GLY A 23 5.12 -3.53 -5.46
CA GLY A 23 4.07 -3.95 -4.52
C GLY A 23 2.72 -3.34 -4.85
N ALA A 24 2.65 -2.04 -5.18
CA ALA A 24 1.40 -1.38 -5.57
C ALA A 24 0.79 -2.00 -6.83
N LEU A 25 1.60 -2.23 -7.87
CA LEU A 25 1.15 -2.83 -9.13
C LEU A 25 0.72 -4.30 -8.94
N ALA A 26 1.52 -5.09 -8.22
CA ALA A 26 1.19 -6.48 -7.95
C ALA A 26 -0.02 -6.61 -7.03
N GLY A 27 -0.19 -5.71 -6.07
CA GLY A 27 -1.33 -5.69 -5.15
C GLY A 27 -2.63 -5.29 -5.86
N ALA A 28 -2.59 -4.28 -6.73
CA ALA A 28 -3.74 -3.87 -7.52
C ALA A 28 -4.25 -4.99 -8.45
N THR A 29 -3.35 -5.80 -9.00
CA THR A 29 -3.71 -6.88 -9.95
C THR A 29 -4.15 -8.17 -9.26
N GLN A 30 -3.66 -8.45 -8.06
CA GLN A 30 -3.88 -9.74 -7.36
C GLN A 30 -4.79 -9.61 -6.13
N GLY A 31 -5.12 -8.38 -5.72
CA GLY A 31 -5.90 -8.09 -4.53
C GLY A 31 -5.12 -8.22 -3.22
N VAL A 32 -5.77 -7.79 -2.14
CA VAL A 32 -5.15 -7.74 -0.79
C VAL A 32 -4.73 -9.13 -0.27
N ALA A 33 -5.45 -10.18 -0.66
CA ALA A 33 -5.14 -11.56 -0.25
C ALA A 33 -3.78 -12.08 -0.78
N ALA A 34 -3.18 -11.39 -1.76
CA ALA A 34 -1.84 -11.73 -2.25
C ALA A 34 -0.71 -11.23 -1.34
N VAL A 35 -1.00 -10.33 -0.39
CA VAL A 35 -0.04 -9.81 0.58
C VAL A 35 0.16 -10.86 1.69
N PRO A 36 1.40 -11.29 1.98
CA PRO A 36 1.67 -12.19 3.09
C PRO A 36 1.17 -11.62 4.42
N GLU A 37 0.44 -12.43 5.19
CA GLU A 37 -0.20 -12.00 6.45
C GLU A 37 0.82 -11.52 7.47
N ASP A 38 1.96 -12.19 7.56
CA ASP A 38 3.09 -11.82 8.43
C ASP A 38 3.66 -10.44 8.09
N TRP A 39 3.66 -10.06 6.81
CA TRP A 39 4.11 -8.74 6.39
C TRP A 39 3.06 -7.67 6.68
N ALA A 40 1.79 -7.98 6.43
CA ALA A 40 0.69 -7.06 6.71
C ALA A 40 0.58 -6.79 8.23
N ALA A 41 0.75 -7.81 9.07
CA ALA A 41 0.69 -7.70 10.52
C ALA A 41 1.78 -6.80 11.12
N ALA A 42 2.91 -6.62 10.41
CA ALA A 42 3.97 -5.69 10.82
C ALA A 42 3.62 -4.21 10.55
N ILE A 43 2.61 -3.93 9.72
CA ILE A 43 2.21 -2.57 9.39
C ILE A 43 1.24 -2.05 10.45
N GLY A 44 1.68 -1.02 11.16
CA GLY A 44 0.87 -0.30 12.14
C GLY A 44 0.36 1.05 11.61
N PRO A 45 -0.49 1.72 12.39
CA PRO A 45 -0.93 3.08 12.09
C PRO A 45 0.25 4.05 11.95
N ALA A 46 0.10 5.03 11.07
CA ALA A 46 1.10 6.07 10.90
C ALA A 46 1.28 6.86 12.21
N ARG A 47 2.53 7.00 12.67
CA ARG A 47 2.84 7.76 13.89
C ARG A 47 2.55 9.26 13.75
N GLY A 48 2.58 9.77 12.51
CA GLY A 48 2.35 11.19 12.22
C GLY A 48 3.49 12.13 12.65
N THR A 49 4.69 11.60 12.92
CA THR A 49 5.85 12.40 13.36
C THR A 49 6.23 13.48 12.36
N CYS A 50 6.33 13.13 11.07
CA CYS A 50 6.66 14.08 10.01
C CYS A 50 5.43 14.77 9.42
N LEU A 51 4.25 14.16 9.58
CA LEU A 51 2.99 14.64 9.03
C LEU A 51 1.86 14.41 10.05
N PRO A 52 1.57 15.40 10.92
CA PRO A 52 0.58 15.23 11.98
C PRO A 52 -0.83 14.90 11.48
N SER A 53 -1.19 15.33 10.26
CA SER A 53 -2.50 15.08 9.66
C SER A 53 -2.80 13.62 9.34
N VAL A 54 -1.79 12.73 9.37
CA VAL A 54 -1.97 11.29 9.19
C VAL A 54 -1.76 10.49 10.48
N ALA A 55 -1.55 11.16 11.62
CA ALA A 55 -1.36 10.48 12.90
C ALA A 55 -2.55 9.55 13.21
N GLY A 56 -2.24 8.29 13.55
CA GLY A 56 -3.22 7.27 13.92
C GLY A 56 -3.95 6.63 12.73
N ARG A 57 -3.72 7.06 11.49
CA ARG A 57 -4.37 6.46 10.30
C ARG A 57 -3.67 5.18 9.87
N HIS A 58 -4.46 4.16 9.57
CA HIS A 58 -3.97 2.93 8.95
C HIS A 58 -4.13 2.99 7.43
N VAL A 59 -3.21 2.39 6.68
CA VAL A 59 -3.26 2.42 5.20
C VAL A 59 -4.54 1.77 4.63
N LEU A 60 -5.04 0.73 5.30
CA LEU A 60 -6.29 0.05 4.90
C LEU A 60 -7.51 0.97 5.05
N GLU A 61 -7.59 1.74 6.13
CA GLU A 61 -8.66 2.73 6.32
C GLU A 61 -8.66 3.76 5.19
N VAL A 62 -7.48 4.25 4.81
CA VAL A 62 -7.35 5.19 3.69
C VAL A 62 -7.78 4.54 2.37
N ALA A 63 -7.40 3.28 2.13
CA ALA A 63 -7.81 2.56 0.94
C ALA A 63 -9.35 2.41 0.86
N ASP A 64 -9.99 2.03 1.97
CA ASP A 64 -11.45 1.89 2.04
C ASP A 64 -12.17 3.22 1.78
N LEU A 65 -11.67 4.32 2.34
CA LEU A 65 -12.21 5.66 2.10
C LEU A 65 -12.09 6.09 0.63
N LEU A 66 -10.98 5.75 -0.03
CA LEU A 66 -10.78 6.06 -1.45
C LEU A 66 -11.72 5.26 -2.34
N VAL A 67 -11.90 3.97 -2.06
CA VAL A 67 -12.87 3.12 -2.77
C VAL A 67 -14.29 3.65 -2.59
N ALA A 68 -14.68 3.97 -1.35
CA ALA A 68 -16.00 4.53 -1.07
C ALA A 68 -16.25 5.84 -1.84
N ARG A 69 -15.24 6.71 -1.94
CA ARG A 69 -15.33 7.95 -2.73
C ARG A 69 -15.47 7.70 -4.22
N ALA A 70 -14.68 6.78 -4.78
CA ALA A 70 -14.75 6.44 -6.20
C ALA A 70 -16.10 5.82 -6.59
N VAL A 71 -16.78 5.14 -5.67
CA VAL A 71 -18.14 4.62 -5.91
C VAL A 71 -19.20 5.72 -5.84
N ILE A 72 -18.99 6.76 -5.04
CA ILE A 72 -19.94 7.88 -4.87
C ILE A 72 -19.82 8.92 -6.00
N ASP A 73 -18.68 9.00 -6.67
CA ASP A 73 -18.45 9.88 -7.82
C ASP A 73 -18.18 9.08 -9.12
N PRO A 74 -19.23 8.62 -9.83
CA PRO A 74 -19.06 7.97 -11.12
C PRO A 74 -18.78 8.95 -12.28
N GLY A 75 -18.50 10.23 -11.99
CA GLY A 75 -18.67 11.34 -12.92
C GLY A 75 -17.39 12.05 -13.37
N ASP A 76 -16.46 11.34 -14.01
CA ASP A 76 -15.46 11.91 -14.91
C ASP A 76 -15.21 11.01 -16.14
N GLY A 77 -16.24 10.92 -16.99
CA GLY A 77 -16.15 10.49 -18.38
C GLY A 77 -16.07 11.67 -19.34
#